data_AF-Q7WX05-F1
#
_entry.id   AF-Q7WX05-F1
#
_cell.length_a   1.000
_cell.length_b   1.000
_cell.length_c   1.000
_cell.angle_alpha   90.00
_cell.angle_beta   90.00
_cell.angle_gamma   90.00
#
_symmetry.space_group_name_H-M   'P 1'
#
loop_
_entity.id
_entity.type
_entity.pdbx_description
1 polymer ?
#
loop_
_entity_poly.entity_id
_entity_poly.type
_entity_poly.pdbx_seq_one_letter_code
_entity_poly.pdbx_strand_id
1 'polypeptide(L)'
;MESTTAGWQLDFFGEAAVIVLPPPKVEPLPDPSLWSESVREGMVDALISLACDSRRGDNMPESLIDCAELLRARIKNKPLELEEYSMTLGWIFGYWDGALPYSYVCAVCGVSPEVLQDVILNNARLRADLDGVKRMCCGSLL
;
A
#
# COMPACT_ATOMS: atom_id res chain seq x y z
N MET A 1 34.98 1.77 24.81
CA MET A 1 33.59 1.97 25.29
C MET A 1 33.67 2.10 26.79
N GLU A 2 33.55 3.33 27.30
CA GLU A 2 33.56 3.59 28.74
C GLU A 2 32.11 3.54 29.25
N SER A 3 31.84 2.62 30.17
CA SER A 3 30.55 2.48 30.84
C SER A 3 30.48 3.47 32.00
N THR A 4 29.71 4.54 31.84
CA THR A 4 29.48 5.53 32.91
C THR A 4 28.64 4.91 34.01
N THR A 5 29.26 4.60 35.15
CA THR A 5 28.60 4.09 36.35
C THR A 5 27.70 5.17 36.93
N ALA A 6 26.38 4.99 36.88
CA ALA A 6 25.41 6.01 37.30
C ALA A 6 25.04 5.98 38.78
N GLY A 7 25.42 4.92 39.52
CA GLY A 7 25.19 4.83 40.96
C GLY A 7 25.27 3.40 41.47
N TRP A 8 25.35 3.27 42.79
CA TRP A 8 25.35 2.00 43.50
C TRP A 8 24.06 1.88 44.31
N GLN A 9 23.36 0.77 44.17
CA GLN A 9 22.24 0.42 45.03
C GLN A 9 22.70 -0.67 45.99
N LEU A 10 22.50 -0.45 47.29
CA LEU A 10 22.67 -1.49 48.30
C LEU A 10 21.44 -2.37 48.24
N ASP A 11 21.63 -3.63 47.85
CA ASP A 11 20.58 -4.63 47.96
C ASP A 11 20.35 -4.98 49.45
N PHE A 12 19.17 -5.48 49.78
CA PHE A 12 18.72 -5.73 51.17
C PHE A 12 19.61 -6.73 51.94
N PHE A 13 20.49 -7.45 51.23
CA PHE A 13 21.45 -8.42 51.76
C PHE A 13 22.92 -7.94 51.76
N GLY A 14 23.19 -6.66 51.45
CA GLY A 14 24.50 -6.04 51.66
C GLY A 14 25.56 -6.27 50.57
N GLU A 15 25.21 -6.88 49.43
CA GLU A 15 26.10 -6.98 48.27
C GLU A 15 25.85 -5.84 47.27
N ALA A 16 26.92 -5.24 46.77
CA ALA A 16 26.87 -4.11 45.85
C ALA A 16 26.60 -4.61 44.42
N ALA A 17 25.37 -4.40 43.93
CA ALA A 17 25.00 -4.70 42.54
C ALA A 17 25.10 -3.44 41.68
N VAL A 18 25.77 -3.55 40.52
CA VAL A 18 25.89 -2.46 39.55
C VAL A 18 24.55 -2.29 38.84
N ILE A 19 23.91 -1.13 38.98
CA ILE A 19 22.77 -0.78 38.13
C ILE A 19 23.30 -0.45 36.74
N VAL A 20 23.11 -1.38 35.81
CA VAL A 20 23.34 -1.13 34.39
C VAL A 20 22.13 -0.36 33.88
N LEU A 21 22.29 0.95 33.65
CA LEU A 21 21.28 1.72 32.92
C LEU A 21 21.10 1.08 31.54
N PRO A 22 19.88 0.67 31.16
CA PRO A 22 19.62 0.30 29.78
C PRO A 22 20.01 1.49 28.89
N PRO A 23 20.59 1.24 27.70
CA PRO A 23 20.94 2.33 26.79
C PRO A 23 19.71 3.21 26.57
N PRO A 24 19.90 4.54 26.48
CA PRO A 24 18.79 5.46 26.28
C PRO A 24 17.95 4.98 25.09
N LYS A 25 16.64 4.90 25.30
CA LYS A 25 15.67 4.53 24.27
C LYS A 25 15.97 5.37 23.04
N VAL A 26 16.34 4.71 21.93
CA VAL A 26 16.65 5.38 20.67
C VAL A 26 15.50 6.32 20.36
N GLU A 27 15.84 7.59 20.08
CA GLU A 27 14.89 8.68 19.87
C GLU A 27 13.75 8.27 18.91
N PRO A 28 12.55 8.85 19.06
CA PRO A 28 11.50 8.67 18.07
C PRO A 28 12.05 8.96 16.68
N LEU A 29 11.60 8.19 15.69
CA LEU A 29 11.98 8.39 14.30
C LEU A 29 11.98 9.89 13.97
N PRO A 30 13.02 10.41 13.28
CA PRO A 30 13.08 11.82 12.90
C PRO A 30 11.81 12.21 12.13
N ASP A 31 11.51 13.51 12.01
CA ASP A 31 10.33 13.95 11.25
C ASP A 31 10.27 13.27 9.87
N PRO A 32 9.11 12.80 9.40
CA PRO A 32 9.00 12.08 8.13
C PRO A 32 9.56 12.82 6.91
N SER A 33 9.59 14.15 6.98
CA SER A 33 10.19 15.03 5.98
C SER A 33 11.72 14.93 5.90
N LEU A 34 12.37 14.42 6.96
CA LEU A 34 13.81 14.22 7.07
C LEU A 34 14.23 12.77 6.78
N TRP A 35 13.28 11.88 6.44
CA TRP A 35 13.59 10.49 6.14
C TRP A 35 14.34 10.36 4.82
N SER A 36 15.46 9.64 4.87
CA SER A 36 16.09 9.09 3.67
C SER A 36 15.10 8.22 2.90
N GLU A 37 15.26 8.13 1.59
CA GLU A 37 14.38 7.37 0.70
C GLU A 37 14.21 5.92 1.16
N SER A 38 15.32 5.24 1.49
CA SER A 38 15.30 3.87 2.02
C SER A 38 14.50 3.69 3.32
N VAL A 39 14.53 4.67 4.23
CA VAL A 39 13.76 4.62 5.49
C VAL A 39 12.28 4.86 5.20
N ARG A 40 11.97 5.73 4.24
CA ARG A 40 10.60 6.02 3.82
C ARG A 40 9.97 4.79 3.16
N GLU A 41 10.68 4.16 2.23
CA GLU A 41 10.28 2.91 1.58
C GLU A 41 10.07 1.80 2.62
N GLY A 42 11.04 1.59 3.52
CA GLY A 42 10.90 0.59 4.59
C GLY A 42 9.73 0.88 5.54
N MET A 43 9.42 2.15 5.80
CA MET A 43 8.24 2.52 6.60
C MET A 43 6.94 2.28 5.84
N VAL A 44 6.89 2.57 4.54
CA VAL A 44 5.75 2.24 3.68
C VAL A 44 5.51 0.73 3.69
N ASP A 45 6.54 -0.08 3.50
CA ASP A 45 6.45 -1.53 3.55
C ASP A 45 5.99 -2.06 4.92
N ALA A 46 6.47 -1.46 6.01
CA ALA A 46 6.06 -1.81 7.36
C ALA A 46 4.59 -1.43 7.64
N LEU A 47 4.15 -0.26 7.17
CA LEU A 47 2.75 0.17 7.26
C LEU A 47 1.83 -0.73 6.43
N ILE A 48 2.27 -1.14 5.23
CA ILE A 48 1.56 -2.11 4.40
C ILE A 48 1.45 -3.44 5.15
N SER A 49 2.57 -3.96 5.66
CA SER A 49 2.58 -5.22 6.42
C SER A 49 1.65 -5.17 7.63
N LEU A 50 1.63 -4.05 8.34
CA LEU A 50 0.73 -3.81 9.48
C LEU A 50 -0.74 -3.73 9.04
N ALA A 51 -1.03 -3.07 7.92
CA ALA A 51 -2.37 -2.98 7.37
C ALA A 51 -2.88 -4.36 6.89
N CYS A 52 -2.00 -5.17 6.29
CA CYS A 52 -2.29 -6.55 5.89
C CYS A 52 -2.53 -7.49 7.09
N ASP A 53 -1.76 -7.35 8.17
CA ASP A 53 -1.87 -8.20 9.38
C ASP A 53 -3.03 -7.77 10.30
N SER A 54 -3.55 -6.56 10.09
CA SER A 54 -4.76 -6.10 10.75
C SER A 54 -5.94 -6.99 10.35
N ARG A 55 -6.40 -7.82 11.30
CA ARG A 55 -7.63 -8.62 11.28
C ARG A 55 -8.94 -7.82 11.02
N ARG A 56 -8.84 -6.55 10.63
CA ARG A 56 -9.94 -5.72 10.11
C ARG A 56 -10.09 -5.79 8.57
N GLY A 57 -9.35 -6.68 7.91
CA GLY A 57 -9.47 -6.96 6.46
C GLY A 57 -10.80 -7.57 6.00
N ASP A 58 -11.85 -7.59 6.83
CA ASP A 58 -13.15 -8.16 6.46
C ASP A 58 -13.94 -7.28 5.46
N ASN A 59 -13.58 -6.01 5.31
CA ASN A 59 -14.26 -5.10 4.38
C ASN A 59 -13.38 -4.83 3.17
N MET A 60 -13.83 -5.30 2.00
CA MET A 60 -13.29 -4.89 0.70
C MET A 60 -13.23 -3.36 0.61
N PRO A 61 -12.13 -2.74 0.15
CA PRO A 61 -12.06 -1.30 -0.06
C PRO A 61 -13.17 -0.82 -0.98
N GLU A 62 -13.72 0.33 -0.64
CA GLU A 62 -14.69 1.03 -1.49
C GLU A 62 -14.15 1.21 -2.92
N SER A 63 -12.87 1.52 -3.07
CA SER A 63 -12.21 1.63 -4.38
C SER A 63 -12.28 0.38 -5.24
N LEU A 64 -12.14 -0.82 -4.65
CA LEU A 64 -12.26 -2.09 -5.40
C LEU A 64 -13.73 -2.43 -5.72
N ILE A 65 -14.65 -2.07 -4.83
CA ILE A 65 -16.10 -2.19 -5.05
C ILE A 65 -16.52 -1.27 -6.20
N ASP A 66 -16.07 -0.02 -6.21
CA ASP A 66 -16.36 0.97 -7.24
C ASP A 66 -15.83 0.52 -8.60
N CYS A 67 -14.61 -0.03 -8.64
CA CYS A 67 -14.07 -0.64 -9.85
C CYS A 67 -14.99 -1.76 -10.37
N ALA A 68 -15.41 -2.66 -9.48
CA ALA A 68 -16.29 -3.77 -9.85
C ALA A 68 -17.66 -3.27 -10.36
N GLU A 69 -18.23 -2.23 -9.75
CA GLU A 69 -19.49 -1.64 -10.19
C GLU A 69 -19.36 -0.90 -11.53
N LEU A 70 -18.26 -0.20 -11.80
CA LEU A 70 -17.98 0.39 -13.12
C LEU A 70 -17.89 -0.68 -14.22
N LEU A 71 -17.14 -1.75 -13.98
CA LEU A 71 -17.04 -2.88 -14.92
C LEU A 71 -18.42 -3.51 -15.14
N ARG A 72 -19.19 -3.70 -14.07
CA ARG A 72 -20.55 -4.27 -14.14
C ARG A 72 -21.53 -3.37 -14.89
N ALA A 73 -21.45 -2.05 -14.69
CA ALA A 73 -22.26 -1.07 -15.41
C ALA A 73 -21.96 -1.14 -16.91
N ARG A 74 -20.68 -1.22 -17.29
CA ARG A 74 -20.25 -1.37 -18.68
C ARG A 74 -20.74 -2.68 -19.31
N ILE A 75 -20.62 -3.80 -18.61
CA ILE A 75 -21.14 -5.11 -19.06
C ILE A 75 -22.64 -5.02 -19.31
N LYS A 76 -23.39 -4.39 -18.40
CA LYS A 76 -24.84 -4.17 -18.50
C LYS A 76 -25.24 -3.08 -19.49
N ASN A 77 -24.29 -2.46 -20.19
CA ASN A 77 -24.52 -1.36 -21.13
C ASN A 77 -25.25 -0.16 -20.50
N LYS A 78 -25.00 0.10 -19.21
CA LYS A 78 -25.50 1.30 -18.54
C LYS A 78 -24.69 2.53 -18.96
N PRO A 79 -25.29 3.74 -18.90
CA PRO A 79 -24.53 4.98 -19.07
C PRO A 79 -23.48 5.08 -17.95
N LEU A 80 -22.28 5.53 -18.32
CA LEU A 80 -21.13 5.68 -17.46
C LEU A 80 -20.25 6.82 -17.99
N GLU A 81 -19.50 7.44 -17.09
CA GLU A 81 -18.51 8.44 -17.45
C GLU A 81 -17.30 7.76 -18.09
N LEU A 82 -17.12 7.98 -19.39
CA LEU A 82 -16.12 7.27 -20.19
C LEU A 82 -14.69 7.62 -19.79
N GLU A 83 -14.46 8.85 -19.33
CA GLU A 83 -13.15 9.31 -18.88
C GLU A 83 -12.75 8.60 -17.59
N GLU A 84 -13.60 8.64 -16.56
CA GLU A 84 -13.41 7.91 -15.30
C GLU A 84 -13.18 6.42 -15.55
N TYR A 85 -14.04 5.78 -16.33
CA TYR A 85 -13.92 4.36 -16.68
C TYR A 85 -12.58 4.02 -17.38
N SER A 86 -12.14 4.87 -18.31
CA SER A 86 -10.87 4.66 -19.02
C SER A 86 -9.67 4.79 -18.07
N MET A 87 -9.70 5.80 -17.18
CA MET A 87 -8.69 5.97 -16.14
C MET A 87 -8.65 4.73 -15.22
N THR A 88 -9.81 4.24 -14.76
CA THR A 88 -9.89 3.02 -13.94
C THR A 88 -9.29 1.82 -14.65
N LEU A 89 -9.60 1.60 -15.93
CA LEU A 89 -9.06 0.47 -16.70
C LEU A 89 -7.53 0.51 -16.76
N GLY A 90 -6.94 1.64 -17.15
CA GLY A 90 -5.49 1.67 -17.22
C GLY A 90 -4.84 1.72 -15.83
N TRP A 91 -5.53 2.15 -14.77
CA TRP A 91 -4.98 2.10 -13.40
C TRP A 91 -4.87 0.66 -12.93
N ILE A 92 -5.89 -0.16 -13.18
CA ILE A 92 -5.89 -1.61 -12.92
C ILE A 92 -4.74 -2.32 -13.65
N PHE A 93 -4.40 -1.87 -14.87
CA PHE A 93 -3.31 -2.43 -15.68
C PHE A 93 -1.96 -1.73 -15.52
N GLY A 94 -1.86 -0.71 -14.64
CA GLY A 94 -0.62 0.04 -14.41
C GLY A 94 -0.15 0.90 -15.58
N TYR A 95 -1.05 1.32 -16.48
CA TYR A 95 -0.73 2.29 -17.55
C TYR A 95 -0.66 3.73 -17.06
N TRP A 96 -1.30 4.03 -15.93
CA TRP A 96 -1.21 5.32 -15.25
C TRP A 96 -1.21 5.11 -13.75
N ASP A 97 -0.48 5.98 -13.07
CA ASP A 97 -0.35 6.00 -11.63
C ASP A 97 -1.55 6.74 -11.03
N GLY A 98 -2.31 6.03 -10.18
CA GLY A 98 -3.30 6.65 -9.31
C GLY A 98 -2.62 7.27 -8.08
N ALA A 99 -3.42 7.70 -7.09
CA ALA A 99 -2.88 8.12 -5.80
C ALA A 99 -2.06 7.01 -5.11
N LEU A 100 -2.46 5.75 -5.34
CA LEU A 100 -1.71 4.55 -5.00
C LEU A 100 -1.77 3.56 -6.19
N PRO A 101 -0.70 2.83 -6.50
CA PRO A 101 -0.76 1.76 -7.50
C PRO A 101 -1.79 0.68 -7.15
N TYR A 102 -2.46 0.15 -8.17
CA TYR A 102 -3.52 -0.85 -8.00
C TYR A 102 -3.05 -2.09 -7.24
N SER A 103 -1.82 -2.56 -7.52
CA SER A 103 -1.21 -3.70 -6.82
C SER A 103 -1.10 -3.49 -5.31
N TYR A 104 -0.81 -2.27 -4.85
CA TYR A 104 -0.74 -1.96 -3.42
C TYR A 104 -2.13 -1.97 -2.78
N VAL A 105 -3.14 -1.41 -3.44
CA VAL A 105 -4.53 -1.44 -2.95
C VAL A 105 -5.00 -2.88 -2.79
N CYS A 106 -4.68 -3.74 -3.76
CA CYS A 106 -4.97 -5.17 -3.71
C CYS A 106 -4.22 -5.88 -2.57
N ALA A 107 -2.92 -5.61 -2.41
CA ALA A 107 -2.09 -6.24 -1.39
C ALA A 107 -2.58 -5.96 0.04
N VAL A 108 -2.97 -4.71 0.34
CA VAL A 108 -3.51 -4.29 1.64
C VAL A 108 -4.76 -5.09 2.04
N CYS A 109 -5.48 -5.64 1.06
CA CYS A 109 -6.75 -6.33 1.29
C CYS A 109 -6.68 -7.83 1.03
N GLY A 110 -5.49 -8.36 0.77
CA GLY A 110 -5.31 -9.78 0.44
C GLY A 110 -6.03 -10.19 -0.86
N VAL A 111 -6.36 -9.24 -1.73
CA VAL A 111 -6.95 -9.52 -3.05
C VAL A 111 -5.83 -9.64 -4.05
N SER A 112 -5.89 -10.67 -4.90
CA SER A 112 -4.96 -10.81 -6.00
C SER A 112 -5.25 -9.74 -7.07
N PRO A 113 -4.26 -8.95 -7.51
CA PRO A 113 -4.44 -7.95 -8.58
C PRO A 113 -4.97 -8.57 -9.88
N GLU A 114 -4.68 -9.85 -10.11
CA GLU A 114 -5.10 -10.60 -11.28
C GLU A 114 -6.64 -10.76 -11.35
N VAL A 115 -7.36 -10.66 -10.23
CA VAL A 115 -8.81 -10.92 -10.19
C VAL A 115 -9.60 -9.99 -11.13
N LEU A 116 -9.41 -8.67 -11.05
CA LEU A 116 -10.12 -7.74 -11.94
C LEU A 116 -9.50 -7.71 -13.33
N GLN A 117 -8.19 -7.91 -13.44
CA GLN A 117 -7.51 -8.01 -14.74
C GLN A 117 -8.06 -9.17 -15.55
N ASP A 118 -8.25 -10.33 -14.94
CA ASP A 118 -8.84 -11.52 -15.56
C ASP A 118 -10.29 -11.27 -15.98
N VAL A 119 -11.10 -10.60 -15.15
CA VAL A 119 -12.48 -10.24 -15.51
C VAL A 119 -12.50 -9.37 -16.77
N ILE A 120 -11.58 -8.40 -16.88
CA ILE A 120 -11.47 -7.50 -18.03
C ILE A 120 -11.02 -8.28 -19.27
N LEU A 121 -9.99 -9.12 -19.15
CA LEU A 121 -9.42 -9.88 -20.28
C LEU A 121 -10.38 -10.97 -20.80
N ASN A 122 -11.18 -11.57 -19.93
CA ASN A 122 -12.14 -12.62 -20.28
C ASN A 122 -13.48 -12.09 -20.80
N ASN A 123 -13.74 -10.78 -20.72
CA ASN A 123 -14.93 -10.17 -21.28
C ASN A 123 -14.60 -9.43 -22.60
N ALA A 124 -15.19 -9.87 -23.71
CA ALA A 124 -14.89 -9.32 -25.04
C ALA A 124 -15.10 -7.80 -25.15
N ARG A 125 -16.11 -7.25 -24.46
CA ARG A 125 -16.39 -5.80 -24.48
C ARG A 125 -15.35 -5.04 -23.66
N LEU A 126 -15.08 -5.47 -22.43
CA LEU A 126 -14.10 -4.83 -21.56
C LEU A 126 -12.69 -4.90 -22.16
N ARG A 127 -12.33 -6.04 -22.77
CA ARG A 127 -11.05 -6.21 -23.47
C ARG A 127 -10.91 -5.25 -24.65
N ALA A 128 -11.96 -5.06 -25.45
CA ALA A 128 -11.93 -4.11 -26.56
C ALA A 128 -11.78 -2.66 -26.09
N ASP A 129 -12.43 -2.32 -24.97
CA ASP A 129 -12.26 -1.01 -24.33
C ASP A 129 -10.81 -0.82 -23.82
N LEU A 130 -10.23 -1.84 -23.18
CA LEU A 130 -8.83 -1.85 -22.73
C LEU A 130 -7.85 -1.66 -23.89
N ASP A 131 -8.09 -2.29 -25.04
CA ASP A 131 -7.28 -2.09 -26.26
C ASP A 131 -7.39 -0.64 -26.78
N GLY A 132 -8.51 0.04 -26.51
CA GLY A 132 -8.67 1.49 -26.72
C GLY A 132 -7.76 2.30 -25.80
N VAL A 133 -7.81 2.01 -24.50
CA VAL A 133 -6.98 2.68 -23.48
C VAL A 133 -5.50 2.49 -23.76
N LYS A 134 -5.06 1.27 -24.07
CA LYS A 134 -3.67 0.97 -24.40
C LYS A 134 -3.16 1.79 -25.59
N ARG A 135 -4.00 2.00 -26.61
CA ARG A 135 -3.65 2.85 -27.76
C ARG A 135 -3.51 4.32 -27.39
N MET A 136 -4.25 4.82 -26.41
CA MET A 136 -4.08 6.19 -25.92
C MET A 136 -2.73 6.34 -25.21
N CYS A 137 -2.34 5.37 -24.38
CA CYS A 137 -1.06 5.40 -23.66
C CYS A 137 0.14 5.23 -24.60
N CYS A 138 0.08 4.31 -25.56
CA CYS A 138 1.17 4.07 -26.52
C CYS A 138 1.16 5.03 -27.73
N GLY A 139 0.09 5.80 -27.91
CA GLY A 139 -0.05 6.80 -28.98
C GLY A 139 0.48 8.18 -28.62
N SER A 140 0.83 8.41 -27.35
CA SER A 140 1.50 9.63 -26.89
C SER A 140 3.00 9.57 -27.21
N LEU A 141 3.35 9.58 -28.50
CA LEU A 141 4.68 10.00 -28.92
C LEU A 141 4.74 11.53 -28.73
N LEU A 142 5.27 11.95 -27.58
CA LEU A 142 5.91 13.25 -27.44
C LEU A 142 7.08 13.36 -28.43
#